data_AF-A0A3B9Z5T1-F1
#
_entry.id   AF-A0A3B9Z5T1-F1
#
_cell.length_a   1.000
_cell.length_b   1.000
_cell.length_c   1.000
_cell.angle_alpha   90.00
_cell.angle_beta   90.00
_cell.angle_gamma   90.00
#
_symmetry.space_group_name_H-M   'P 1'
#
loop_
_entity.id
_entity.type
_entity.pdbx_description
1 polymer ?
#
loop_
_entity_poly.entity_id
_entity_poly.type
_entity_poly.pdbx_seq_one_letter_code
_entity_poly.pdbx_strand_id
1 'polypeptide(L)'
;ERRAIGGLSMGAHGAMQIAYRRPELFSVAGAHSPTIRPFEDSPEFFGDQAHFRLYDPLTLVRTSNNAKRVLTWIDLGNEDKFRATTAEMRQALLAREAPLEFHVFQGEHEGWYWMGYLPEYLRFYSRALYSKTFTPDGAPDLEDDTILLTASAQPGR
;
A
#
# COMPACT_ATOMS: atom_id res chain seq x y z
N GLU A 1 -17.28 -8.15 9.20
CA GLU A 1 -15.87 -8.24 9.64
C GLU A 1 -15.02 -7.51 8.61
N ARG A 2 -14.03 -6.70 9.01
CA ARG A 2 -13.08 -6.05 8.10
C ARG A 2 -11.67 -6.44 8.53
N ARG A 3 -10.81 -6.77 7.57
CA ARG A 3 -9.41 -7.08 7.84
C ARG A 3 -8.52 -6.14 7.05
N ALA A 4 -7.44 -5.75 7.70
CA ALA A 4 -6.34 -5.04 7.08
C ALA A 4 -5.13 -5.97 6.98
N ILE A 5 -4.31 -5.78 5.95
CA ILE A 5 -3.01 -6.43 5.84
C ILE A 5 -1.94 -5.36 5.58
N GLY A 6 -0.87 -5.43 6.34
CA GLY A 6 0.24 -4.48 6.27
C GLY A 6 1.55 -5.21 6.07
N GLY A 7 2.49 -4.57 5.39
CA GLY A 7 3.85 -5.10 5.28
C GLY A 7 4.87 -4.00 5.01
N LEU A 8 6.13 -4.31 5.31
CA LEU A 8 7.30 -3.47 5.03
C LEU A 8 8.10 -4.12 3.89
N SER A 9 8.69 -3.34 2.98
CA SER A 9 9.63 -3.86 1.97
C SER A 9 9.03 -4.97 1.09
N MET A 10 9.60 -6.17 1.07
CA MET A 10 9.02 -7.34 0.40
C MET A 10 7.66 -7.74 1.00
N GLY A 11 7.47 -7.52 2.30
CA GLY A 11 6.17 -7.73 2.95
C GLY A 11 5.09 -6.79 2.42
N ALA A 12 5.43 -5.56 2.04
CA ALA A 12 4.50 -4.62 1.43
C ALA A 12 4.05 -5.10 0.03
N HIS A 13 4.97 -5.70 -0.75
CA HIS A 13 4.61 -6.38 -2.00
C HIS A 13 3.60 -7.51 -1.73
N GLY A 14 3.89 -8.38 -0.76
CA GLY A 14 3.01 -9.47 -0.36
C GLY A 14 1.64 -8.98 0.14
N ALA A 15 1.60 -7.92 0.93
CA ALA A 15 0.36 -7.33 1.43
C ALA A 15 -0.56 -6.87 0.30
N MET A 16 -0.02 -6.12 -0.67
CA MET A 16 -0.78 -5.71 -1.86
C MET A 16 -1.22 -6.90 -2.71
N GLN A 17 -0.31 -7.84 -2.97
CA GLN A 17 -0.61 -9.06 -3.72
C GLN A 17 -1.79 -9.82 -3.10
N ILE A 18 -1.75 -10.06 -1.79
CA ILE A 18 -2.79 -10.81 -1.08
C ILE A 18 -4.09 -10.02 -1.10
N ALA A 19 -4.07 -8.72 -0.79
CA ALA A 19 -5.26 -7.89 -0.75
C ALA A 19 -5.96 -7.80 -2.12
N TYR A 20 -5.21 -7.58 -3.20
CA TYR A 20 -5.79 -7.47 -4.55
C TYR A 20 -6.26 -8.82 -5.11
N ARG A 21 -5.74 -9.94 -4.62
CA ARG A 21 -6.27 -11.26 -4.99
C ARG A 21 -7.45 -11.70 -4.12
N ARG A 22 -7.52 -11.21 -2.88
CA ARG A 22 -8.54 -11.56 -1.88
C ARG A 22 -9.24 -10.31 -1.32
N PRO A 23 -9.81 -9.42 -2.16
CA PRO A 23 -10.47 -8.20 -1.70
C PRO A 23 -11.73 -8.46 -0.84
N GLU A 24 -12.28 -9.68 -0.86
CA GLU A 24 -13.34 -10.12 0.04
C GLU A 24 -12.85 -10.44 1.45
N LEU A 25 -11.54 -10.68 1.63
CA LEU A 25 -10.93 -10.89 2.94
C LEU A 25 -10.31 -9.61 3.48
N PHE A 26 -9.58 -8.87 2.64
CA PHE A 26 -8.85 -7.67 3.02
C PHE A 26 -9.33 -6.47 2.21
N SER A 27 -10.04 -5.57 2.87
CA SER A 27 -10.52 -4.31 2.27
C SER A 27 -9.56 -3.13 2.50
N VAL A 28 -8.46 -3.36 3.21
CA VAL A 28 -7.43 -2.36 3.55
C VAL A 28 -6.06 -2.99 3.38
N ALA A 29 -5.15 -2.30 2.69
CA ALA A 29 -3.77 -2.70 2.53
C ALA A 29 -2.82 -1.55 2.90
N GLY A 30 -1.79 -1.81 3.71
CA GLY A 30 -0.69 -0.88 3.92
C GLY A 30 0.60 -1.42 3.34
N ALA A 31 1.19 -0.66 2.43
CA ALA A 31 2.42 -1.00 1.73
C ALA A 31 3.49 0.03 2.08
N HIS A 32 4.28 -0.28 3.11
CA HIS A 32 5.32 0.60 3.64
C HIS A 32 6.66 0.29 2.97
N SER A 33 7.22 1.26 2.23
CA SER A 33 8.38 1.10 1.34
C SER A 33 8.29 -0.14 0.43
N PRO A 34 7.31 -0.26 -0.48
CA PRO A 34 7.11 -1.50 -1.23
C PRO A 34 8.30 -1.82 -2.15
N THR A 35 8.75 -3.07 -2.07
CA THR A 35 9.69 -3.61 -3.07
C THR A 35 8.91 -4.03 -4.31
N ILE A 36 8.84 -3.14 -5.30
CA ILE A 36 8.26 -3.41 -6.61
C ILE A 36 9.40 -3.55 -7.61
N ARG A 37 9.44 -4.69 -8.29
CA ARG A 37 10.52 -5.06 -9.22
C ARG A 37 9.91 -5.50 -10.54
N PRO A 38 10.59 -5.22 -11.67
CA PRO A 38 10.23 -5.85 -12.92
C PRO A 38 10.54 -7.35 -12.86
N PHE A 39 10.02 -8.13 -13.82
CA PHE A 39 10.18 -9.60 -13.81
C PHE A 39 11.65 -10.01 -13.85
N GLU A 40 12.46 -9.29 -14.61
CA GLU A 40 13.89 -9.53 -14.83
C GLU A 40 14.71 -9.48 -13.54
N ASP A 41 14.25 -8.70 -12.55
CA ASP A 41 14.87 -8.55 -11.23
C ASP A 41 14.05 -9.22 -10.11
N SER A 42 13.03 -10.01 -10.47
CA SER A 42 12.15 -10.65 -9.50
C SER A 42 12.82 -11.86 -8.82
N PRO A 43 12.48 -12.16 -7.56
CA PRO A 43 12.97 -13.37 -6.88
C PRO A 43 12.63 -14.66 -7.65
N GLU A 44 13.54 -15.64 -7.59
CA GLU A 44 13.44 -16.92 -8.31
C GLU A 44 12.13 -17.69 -8.03
N PHE A 45 11.53 -17.52 -6.85
CA PHE A 45 10.27 -18.20 -6.51
C PHE A 45 9.10 -17.82 -7.42
N PHE A 46 9.17 -16.71 -8.16
CA PHE A 46 8.17 -16.37 -9.17
C PHE A 46 8.25 -17.27 -10.41
N GLY A 47 9.35 -18.00 -10.60
CA GLY A 47 9.53 -18.92 -11.71
C GLY A 47 9.53 -18.19 -13.05
N ASP A 48 8.43 -18.29 -13.79
CA ASP A 48 8.30 -17.70 -15.13
C ASP A 48 7.46 -16.42 -15.15
N GLN A 49 7.48 -15.73 -16.28
CA GLN A 49 6.77 -14.45 -16.44
C GLN A 49 5.25 -14.61 -16.34
N ALA A 50 4.71 -15.78 -16.70
CA ALA A 50 3.28 -16.02 -16.61
C ALA A 50 2.86 -16.14 -15.14
N HIS A 51 3.62 -16.87 -14.33
CA HIS A 51 3.42 -16.95 -12.89
C HIS A 51 3.64 -15.59 -12.22
N PHE A 52 4.72 -14.87 -12.54
CA PHE A 52 4.93 -13.51 -12.03
C PHE A 52 3.71 -12.61 -12.24
N ARG A 53 3.13 -12.58 -13.44
CA ARG A 53 1.95 -11.76 -13.76
C ARG A 53 0.70 -12.10 -12.94
N LEU A 54 0.56 -13.34 -12.45
CA LEU A 54 -0.56 -13.74 -11.61
C LEU A 54 -0.44 -13.23 -10.16
N TYR A 55 0.76 -12.82 -9.77
CA TYR A 55 1.13 -12.58 -8.38
C TYR A 55 1.71 -11.19 -8.14
N ASP A 56 2.23 -10.52 -9.16
CA ASP A 56 2.77 -9.17 -9.07
C ASP A 56 1.65 -8.12 -8.86
N PRO A 57 1.70 -7.31 -7.77
CA PRO A 57 0.70 -6.29 -7.49
C PRO A 57 0.49 -5.29 -8.62
N LEU A 58 1.55 -4.86 -9.30
CA LEU A 58 1.44 -3.87 -10.37
C LEU A 58 0.66 -4.44 -11.57
N THR A 59 0.94 -5.69 -11.93
CA THR A 59 0.17 -6.42 -12.93
C THR A 59 -1.29 -6.59 -12.50
N LEU A 60 -1.55 -7.01 -11.26
CA LEU A 60 -2.89 -7.20 -10.73
C LEU A 60 -3.75 -5.92 -10.78
N VAL A 61 -3.16 -4.77 -10.48
CA VAL A 61 -3.81 -3.45 -10.61
C VAL A 61 -4.18 -3.16 -12.07
N ARG A 62 -3.24 -3.41 -13.00
CA ARG A 62 -3.43 -3.13 -14.43
C ARG A 62 -4.45 -4.04 -15.10
N THR A 63 -4.61 -5.28 -14.64
CA THR A 63 -5.42 -6.30 -15.33
C THR A 63 -6.74 -6.63 -14.64
N SER A 64 -7.08 -5.99 -13.51
CA SER A 64 -8.32 -6.29 -12.77
C SER A 64 -8.95 -5.05 -12.12
N ASN A 65 -10.19 -5.19 -11.64
CA ASN A 65 -10.90 -4.19 -10.83
C ASN A 65 -10.70 -4.38 -9.32
N ASN A 66 -9.96 -5.39 -8.87
CA ASN A 66 -9.93 -5.74 -7.45
C ASN A 66 -9.32 -4.65 -6.57
N ALA A 67 -8.34 -3.90 -7.08
CA ALA A 67 -7.75 -2.79 -6.36
C ALA A 67 -8.75 -1.68 -5.99
N LYS A 68 -9.86 -1.54 -6.75
CA LYS A 68 -10.93 -0.56 -6.42
C LYS A 68 -11.68 -0.91 -5.12
N ARG A 69 -11.61 -2.18 -4.71
CA ARG A 69 -12.25 -2.72 -3.51
C ARG A 69 -11.36 -2.67 -2.27
N VAL A 70 -10.13 -2.15 -2.40
CA VAL A 70 -9.13 -2.12 -1.34
C VAL A 70 -8.65 -0.69 -1.14
N LEU A 71 -8.85 -0.15 0.06
CA LEU A 71 -8.21 1.11 0.44
C LEU A 71 -6.73 0.86 0.68
N THR A 72 -5.89 1.46 -0.16
CA THR A 72 -4.45 1.23 -0.15
C THR A 72 -3.72 2.42 0.43
N TRP A 73 -2.91 2.20 1.46
CA TRP A 73 -1.88 3.14 1.88
C TRP A 73 -0.55 2.73 1.27
N ILE A 74 0.16 3.68 0.66
CA ILE A 74 1.54 3.49 0.23
C ILE A 74 2.38 4.65 0.79
N ASP A 75 3.44 4.32 1.52
CA ASP A 75 4.48 5.29 1.86
C ASP A 75 5.86 4.78 1.48
N LEU A 76 6.79 5.72 1.28
CA LEU A 76 8.21 5.44 1.11
C LEU A 76 9.06 6.67 1.45
N GLY A 77 10.33 6.40 1.75
CA GLY A 77 11.35 7.42 1.91
C GLY A 77 11.60 8.18 0.60
N ASN A 78 11.90 9.47 0.70
CA ASN A 78 12.35 10.30 -0.41
C ASN A 78 13.72 9.86 -0.96
N GLU A 79 14.48 9.06 -0.23
CA GLU A 79 15.75 8.48 -0.69
C GLU A 79 15.65 6.95 -0.89
N ASP A 80 14.43 6.40 -0.86
CA ASP A 80 14.21 4.96 -1.10
C ASP A 80 14.56 4.56 -2.55
N LYS A 81 15.35 3.50 -2.69
CA LYS A 81 15.77 2.96 -3.99
C LYS A 81 14.61 2.47 -4.88
N PHE A 82 13.43 2.18 -4.30
CA PHE A 82 12.23 1.73 -5.05
C PHE A 82 11.30 2.87 -5.46
N ARG A 83 11.73 4.14 -5.38
CA ARG A 83 10.89 5.30 -5.71
C ARG A 83 10.30 5.26 -7.11
N ALA A 84 11.09 4.88 -8.12
CA ALA A 84 10.63 4.86 -9.50
C ALA A 84 9.49 3.83 -9.70
N THR A 85 9.70 2.59 -9.26
CA THR A 85 8.70 1.52 -9.40
C THR A 85 7.48 1.76 -8.51
N THR A 86 7.65 2.38 -7.34
CA THR A 86 6.53 2.80 -6.48
C THR A 86 5.72 3.93 -7.11
N ALA A 87 6.35 4.86 -7.83
CA ALA A 87 5.65 5.89 -8.59
C ALA A 87 4.82 5.28 -9.74
N GLU A 88 5.35 4.26 -10.43
CA GLU A 88 4.56 3.52 -11.45
C GLU A 88 3.33 2.85 -10.85
N MET A 89 3.46 2.26 -9.66
CA MET A 89 2.34 1.67 -8.93
C MET A 89 1.28 2.70 -8.57
N ARG A 90 1.70 3.88 -8.08
CA ARG A 90 0.79 5.00 -7.85
C ARG A 90 0.03 5.37 -9.12
N GLN A 91 0.72 5.52 -10.25
CA GLN A 91 0.06 5.87 -11.51
C GLN A 91 -0.93 4.79 -11.96
N ALA A 92 -0.58 3.51 -11.81
CA ALA A 92 -1.48 2.41 -12.12
C ALA A 92 -2.74 2.45 -11.23
N LEU A 93 -2.61 2.67 -9.93
CA LEU A 93 -3.75 2.77 -9.01
C LEU A 93 -4.65 3.97 -9.34
N LEU A 94 -4.07 5.14 -9.61
CA LEU A 94 -4.82 6.34 -10.00
C LEU A 94 -5.56 6.14 -11.32
N ALA A 95 -4.92 5.55 -12.34
CA ALA A 95 -5.55 5.25 -13.63
C ALA A 95 -6.71 4.24 -13.51
N ARG A 96 -6.76 3.51 -12.41
CA ARG A 96 -7.81 2.53 -12.10
C ARG A 96 -8.88 3.08 -11.17
N GLU A 97 -8.75 4.33 -10.75
CA GLU A 97 -9.59 4.98 -9.72
C GLU A 97 -9.64 4.14 -8.43
N ALA A 98 -8.52 3.49 -8.10
CA ALA A 98 -8.40 2.70 -6.89
C ALA A 98 -8.19 3.64 -5.68
N PRO A 99 -8.85 3.40 -4.53
CA PRO A 99 -8.70 4.24 -3.35
C PRO A 99 -7.28 4.16 -2.79
N LEU A 100 -6.61 5.32 -2.70
CA LEU A 100 -5.19 5.41 -2.42
C LEU A 100 -4.86 6.61 -1.50
N GLU A 101 -4.22 6.34 -0.38
CA GLU A 101 -3.42 7.32 0.36
C GLU A 101 -1.92 7.11 0.00
N PHE A 102 -1.27 8.12 -0.58
CA PHE A 102 0.13 8.02 -1.02
C PHE A 102 1.01 9.07 -0.35
N HIS A 103 2.06 8.64 0.32
CA HIS A 103 2.91 9.49 1.14
C HIS A 103 4.39 9.35 0.76
N VAL A 104 5.11 10.47 0.76
CA VAL A 104 6.58 10.46 0.64
C VAL A 104 7.11 11.20 1.86
N PHE A 105 7.88 10.50 2.67
CA PHE A 105 8.46 11.06 3.88
C PHE A 105 9.98 11.15 3.78
N GLN A 106 10.63 11.82 4.74
CA GLN A 106 12.08 11.85 4.81
C GLN A 106 12.63 10.48 5.25
N GLY A 107 13.64 9.97 4.55
CA GLY A 107 14.36 8.76 4.92
C GLY A 107 14.63 7.80 3.75
N GLU A 108 15.22 6.67 4.10
CA GLU A 108 15.65 5.61 3.18
C GLU A 108 14.82 4.32 3.37
N HIS A 109 15.25 3.23 2.71
CA HIS A 109 14.64 1.91 2.83
C HIS A 109 15.14 1.15 4.07
N GLU A 110 14.76 1.62 5.27
CA GLU A 110 15.38 1.14 6.51
C GLU A 110 14.42 1.03 7.72
N GLY A 111 14.88 0.30 8.74
CA GLY A 111 14.13 0.04 9.97
C GLY A 111 13.70 1.31 10.72
N TRP A 112 14.60 2.29 10.83
CA TRP A 112 14.33 3.54 11.56
C TRP A 112 13.25 4.37 10.89
N TYR A 113 13.22 4.38 9.55
CA TYR A 113 12.15 4.98 8.78
C TYR A 113 10.79 4.34 9.16
N TRP A 114 10.67 3.01 9.07
CA TRP A 114 9.41 2.32 9.37
C TRP A 114 8.99 2.46 10.83
N MET A 115 9.93 2.42 11.77
CA MET A 115 9.65 2.63 13.19
C MET A 115 9.17 4.06 13.47
N GLY A 116 9.77 5.05 12.83
CA GLY A 116 9.42 6.45 12.97
C GLY A 116 8.00 6.78 12.53
N TYR A 117 7.48 6.04 11.53
CA TYR A 117 6.14 6.24 10.97
C TYR A 117 5.08 5.22 11.43
N LEU A 118 5.42 4.34 12.38
CA LEU A 118 4.48 3.37 12.94
C LEU A 118 3.20 4.02 13.51
N PRO A 119 3.25 5.17 14.23
CA PRO A 119 2.03 5.84 14.68
C PRO A 119 1.09 6.22 13.53
N GLU A 120 1.62 6.71 12.41
CA GLU A 120 0.87 7.08 11.21
C GLU A 120 0.21 5.84 10.59
N TYR A 121 0.93 4.72 10.51
CA TYR A 121 0.38 3.46 10.02
C TYR A 121 -0.80 2.99 10.87
N LEU A 122 -0.65 3.01 12.21
CA LEU A 122 -1.73 2.61 13.14
C LEU A 122 -2.94 3.55 13.06
N ARG A 123 -2.72 4.86 12.91
CA ARG A 123 -3.81 5.82 12.70
C ARG A 123 -4.57 5.52 11.40
N PHE A 124 -3.85 5.24 10.31
CA PHE A 124 -4.47 4.82 9.05
C PHE A 124 -5.31 3.56 9.22
N TYR A 125 -4.75 2.48 9.77
CA TYR A 125 -5.50 1.23 9.97
C TYR A 125 -6.74 1.43 10.84
N SER A 126 -6.62 2.23 11.92
CA SER A 126 -7.75 2.58 12.78
C SER A 126 -8.86 3.28 11.99
N ARG A 127 -8.53 4.38 11.29
CA ARG A 127 -9.48 5.13 10.45
C ARG A 127 -10.17 4.21 9.43
N ALA A 128 -9.39 3.41 8.71
CA ALA A 128 -9.89 2.52 7.66
C ALA A 128 -10.81 1.41 8.21
N LEU A 129 -10.45 0.78 9.33
CA LEU A 129 -11.25 -0.28 9.93
C LEU A 129 -12.55 0.24 10.57
N TYR A 130 -12.53 1.46 11.11
CA TYR A 130 -13.69 2.10 11.73
C TYR A 130 -14.51 3.01 10.81
N SER A 131 -14.12 3.16 9.54
CA SER A 131 -14.86 4.00 8.58
C SER A 131 -16.35 3.60 8.50
N LYS A 132 -17.21 4.60 8.34
CA LYS A 132 -18.66 4.43 8.17
C LYS A 132 -19.12 4.67 6.74
N THR A 133 -18.22 5.12 5.87
CA THR A 133 -18.48 5.44 4.47
C THR A 133 -17.67 4.50 3.57
N PHE A 134 -18.19 4.24 2.36
CA PHE A 134 -17.59 3.29 1.42
C PHE A 134 -17.66 3.83 0.01
N THR A 135 -16.63 3.52 -0.77
CA THR A 135 -16.64 3.74 -2.20
C THR A 135 -17.71 2.86 -2.86
N PRO A 136 -18.11 3.16 -4.12
CA PRO A 136 -19.06 2.32 -4.84
C PRO A 136 -18.62 0.84 -4.98
N ASP A 137 -17.31 0.60 -5.00
CA ASP A 137 -16.70 -0.73 -5.08
C ASP A 137 -16.54 -1.40 -3.69
N GLY A 138 -16.95 -0.73 -2.60
CA GLY A 138 -17.01 -1.28 -1.26
C GLY A 138 -15.72 -1.17 -0.43
N ALA A 139 -14.71 -0.42 -0.90
CA ALA A 139 -13.56 -0.08 -0.09
C ALA A 139 -13.96 0.94 0.99
N PRO A 140 -13.32 0.95 2.18
CA PRO A 140 -13.48 2.05 3.13
C PRO A 140 -13.18 3.38 2.45
N ASP A 141 -14.08 4.32 2.63
CA ASP A 141 -13.86 5.70 2.23
C ASP A 141 -13.41 6.48 3.45
N LEU A 142 -12.27 7.14 3.33
CA LEU A 142 -11.78 8.05 4.35
C LEU A 142 -12.16 9.43 3.84
N GLU A 143 -13.42 9.81 4.08
CA GLU A 143 -13.80 11.22 4.05
C GLU A 143 -12.81 12.00 4.94
N ASP A 144 -12.68 13.29 4.69
CA ASP A 144 -11.76 14.20 5.40
C ASP A 144 -12.22 14.41 6.86
N ASP A 145 -12.29 13.31 7.61
CA ASP A 145 -12.56 13.23 9.03
C ASP A 145 -11.39 13.92 9.70
N THR A 146 -11.61 15.22 9.89
CA THR A 146 -10.83 16.17 10.63
C THR A 146 -10.89 15.76 12.12
N ILE A 147 -10.42 14.55 12.45
CA ILE A 147 -10.02 14.24 13.81
C ILE A 147 -8.69 14.96 14.00
N LEU A 148 -8.81 16.24 14.38
CA LEU A 148 -7.77 17.05 15.00
C LEU A 148 -7.11 16.24 16.11
N LEU A 149 -5.99 15.60 15.80
CA LEU A 149 -5.03 15.19 16.80
C LEU A 149 -3.68 15.77 16.37
N THR A 150 -3.37 16.86 17.07
CA THR A 150 -2.14 17.64 17.08
C THR A 150 -0.88 16.83 16.76
N ALA A 151 -0.10 17.39 15.83
CA ALA A 151 1.29 17.09 15.51
C ALA A 151 2.02 16.17 16.49
N SER A 152 2.38 14.96 16.06
CA SER A 152 3.59 14.32 16.59
C SER A 152 4.78 14.85 15.80
N ALA A 153 5.66 15.54 16.53
CA ALA A 153 6.98 15.94 16.06
C ALA A 153 7.67 14.77 15.35
N GLN A 154 8.39 15.07 14.27
CA GLN A 154 9.31 14.12 13.67
C GLN A 154 10.21 13.54 14.76
N PRO A 155 10.45 12.22 14.80
CA PRO A 155 11.53 11.71 15.62
C PRO A 155 12.82 12.33 15.09
N GLY A 156 13.40 13.22 15.91
CA GLY A 156 14.74 13.73 15.69
C GLY A 156 15.72 12.55 15.63
N ARG A 157 16.72 12.69 14.76
CA ARG A 157 17.88 11.80 14.65
C ARG A 157 18.53 11.55 16.00
#